data_AF-A0A2D8M5H5-F1
#
_entry.id   AF-A0A2D8M5H5-F1
#
_cell.length_a   1.000
_cell.length_b   1.000
_cell.length_c   1.000
_cell.angle_alpha   90.00
_cell.angle_beta   90.00
_cell.angle_gamma   90.00
#
_symmetry.space_group_name_H-M   'P 1'
#
loop_
_entity.id
_entity.type
_entity.pdbx_description
1 polymer ?
#
loop_
_entity_poly.entity_id
_entity_poly.type
_entity_poly.pdbx_seq_one_letter_code
_entity_poly.pdbx_strand_id
1 'polypeptide(L)'
;MQVPPPPPGPQAQQPMPAPVSPYQPAAGFQQSALSYSFHRWLMLGLILVLASVIFVEVVAMDGAPSAVDYDLEADGAMQQMQEDTETHTDLNRVIGSVGGILQALGLGLICYALLRESHDEKEEHTAMRVTAIIVGVLVLMSIASRSITIF
;
A
#
# COMPACT_ATOMS: atom_id res chain seq x y z
N MET A 1 -33.01 -18.04 -76.92
CA MET A 1 -31.65 -17.47 -76.88
C MET A 1 -31.19 -17.52 -75.42
N GLN A 2 -30.20 -18.35 -75.09
CA GLN A 2 -29.66 -18.49 -73.73
C GLN A 2 -28.82 -17.25 -73.40
N VAL A 3 -29.13 -16.61 -72.27
CA VAL A 3 -28.38 -15.46 -71.75
C VAL A 3 -27.14 -16.00 -71.02
N PRO A 4 -25.93 -15.50 -71.28
CA PRO A 4 -24.72 -15.99 -70.62
C PRO A 4 -24.73 -15.68 -69.11
N PRO A 5 -24.08 -16.52 -68.29
CA PRO A 5 -24.05 -16.32 -66.84
C PRO A 5 -23.29 -15.03 -66.47
N PRO A 6 -23.75 -14.30 -65.44
CA PRO A 6 -23.12 -13.06 -65.02
C PRO A 6 -21.70 -13.29 -64.49
N PRO A 7 -20.78 -12.33 -64.69
CA PRO A 7 -19.40 -12.45 -64.23
C PRO A 7 -19.33 -12.56 -62.70
N PRO A 8 -18.31 -13.26 -62.15
CA PRO A 8 -18.14 -13.36 -60.70
C PRO A 8 -18.00 -11.96 -60.10
N GLY A 9 -18.88 -11.62 -59.16
CA GLY A 9 -18.77 -10.38 -58.41
C GLY A 9 -17.43 -10.31 -57.66
N PRO A 10 -16.90 -9.10 -57.40
CA PRO A 10 -15.66 -8.93 -56.66
C PRO A 10 -15.77 -9.64 -55.30
N GLN A 11 -14.91 -10.63 -55.08
CA GLN A 11 -14.81 -11.29 -53.79
C GLN A 11 -14.47 -10.23 -52.75
N ALA A 12 -15.32 -10.11 -51.71
CA ALA A 12 -15.01 -9.29 -50.56
C ALA A 12 -13.67 -9.75 -50.00
N GLN A 13 -12.63 -8.92 -50.18
CA GLN A 13 -11.35 -9.11 -49.52
C GLN A 13 -11.62 -9.14 -48.02
N GLN A 14 -11.42 -10.30 -47.41
CA GLN A 14 -11.24 -10.38 -45.97
C GLN A 14 -10.17 -9.35 -45.60
N PRO A 15 -10.38 -8.52 -44.56
CA PRO A 15 -9.39 -7.54 -44.16
C PRO A 15 -8.11 -8.29 -43.82
N MET A 16 -7.10 -8.18 -44.68
CA MET A 16 -5.76 -8.67 -44.38
C MET A 16 -5.30 -7.92 -43.13
N PRO A 17 -4.77 -8.62 -42.11
CA PRO A 17 -4.25 -7.95 -40.92
C PRO A 17 -3.20 -6.94 -41.35
N ALA A 18 -3.41 -5.68 -40.99
CA ALA A 18 -2.49 -4.60 -41.33
C ALA A 18 -1.08 -4.95 -40.84
N PRO A 19 -0.03 -4.69 -41.64
CA PRO A 19 1.34 -4.94 -41.24
C PRO A 19 1.63 -4.18 -39.94
N VAL A 20 2.06 -4.92 -38.92
CA VAL A 20 2.37 -4.39 -37.59
C VAL A 20 3.45 -3.33 -37.76
N SER A 21 3.12 -2.07 -37.50
CA SER A 21 4.09 -0.97 -37.63
C SER A 21 5.25 -1.20 -36.65
N PRO A 22 6.52 -1.10 -37.07
CA PRO A 22 7.68 -1.22 -36.18
C PRO A 22 7.71 -0.25 -35.00
N TYR A 23 6.89 0.81 -35.05
CA TYR A 23 6.73 1.80 -33.98
C TYR A 23 5.48 1.57 -33.12
N GLN A 24 4.66 0.57 -33.43
CA GLN A 24 3.58 0.16 -32.53
C GLN A 24 4.19 -0.70 -31.42
N PRO A 25 3.97 -0.36 -30.14
CA PRO A 25 4.36 -1.24 -29.06
C PRO A 25 3.69 -2.60 -29.26
N ALA A 26 4.45 -3.69 -29.05
CA ALA A 26 3.96 -5.05 -29.25
C ALA A 26 2.61 -5.24 -28.54
N ALA A 27 1.63 -5.84 -29.22
CA ALA A 27 0.33 -6.15 -28.64
C ALA A 27 0.55 -7.06 -27.42
N GLY A 28 0.39 -6.49 -26.21
CA GLY A 28 0.73 -7.13 -24.93
C GLY A 28 1.78 -6.40 -24.08
N PHE A 29 2.55 -5.47 -24.65
CA PHE A 29 3.53 -4.67 -23.88
C PHE A 29 2.84 -3.66 -22.94
N GLN A 30 1.60 -3.26 -23.25
CA GLN A 30 0.75 -2.51 -22.31
C GLN A 30 0.23 -3.36 -21.13
N GLN A 31 0.38 -4.69 -21.20
CA GLN A 31 0.03 -5.65 -20.16
C GLN A 31 1.28 -6.31 -19.55
N SER A 32 2.47 -5.71 -19.72
CA SER A 32 3.68 -6.25 -19.09
C SER A 32 3.49 -6.32 -17.58
N ALA A 33 3.94 -7.39 -16.94
CA ALA A 33 3.68 -7.78 -15.55
C ALA A 33 4.00 -6.73 -14.44
N LEU A 34 4.57 -5.59 -14.81
CA LEU A 34 4.68 -4.35 -14.02
C LEU A 34 3.43 -3.46 -14.09
N SER A 35 2.40 -3.88 -14.82
CA SER A 35 1.10 -3.22 -14.99
C SER A 35 0.37 -3.20 -13.65
N TYR A 36 0.69 -2.17 -12.87
CA TYR A 36 -0.27 -1.23 -12.35
C TYR A 36 -1.66 -1.84 -12.00
N SER A 37 -1.81 -2.23 -10.73
CA SER A 37 -2.99 -2.91 -10.18
C SER A 37 -3.32 -2.31 -8.81
N PHE A 38 -4.53 -1.77 -8.65
CA PHE A 38 -5.07 -1.23 -7.39
C PHE A 38 -4.86 -2.19 -6.22
N HIS A 39 -5.21 -3.45 -6.43
CA HIS A 39 -5.08 -4.51 -5.45
C HIS A 39 -3.64 -4.69 -4.93
N ARG A 40 -2.61 -4.49 -5.77
CA ARG A 40 -1.21 -4.60 -5.33
C ARG A 40 -0.81 -3.48 -4.37
N TRP A 41 -1.20 -2.24 -4.67
CA TRP A 41 -0.91 -1.09 -3.80
C TRP A 41 -1.68 -1.17 -2.49
N LEU A 42 -2.94 -1.61 -2.55
CA LEU A 42 -3.77 -1.84 -1.37
C LEU A 42 -3.20 -2.95 -0.48
N MET A 43 -2.82 -4.09 -1.07
CA MET A 43 -2.17 -5.19 -0.34
C MET A 43 -0.85 -4.74 0.29
N LEU A 44 -0.02 -4.00 -0.45
CA LEU A 44 1.28 -3.55 0.05
C LEU A 44 1.10 -2.60 1.24
N GLY A 45 0.15 -1.66 1.16
CA GLY A 45 -0.19 -0.79 2.28
C GLY A 45 -0.71 -1.56 3.50
N LEU A 46 -1.58 -2.56 3.30
CA LEU A 46 -2.11 -3.41 4.38
C LEU A 46 -1.00 -4.21 5.07
N ILE A 47 -0.12 -4.85 4.28
CA ILE A 47 1.02 -5.62 4.81
C ILE A 47 1.94 -4.71 5.62
N LEU A 48 2.17 -3.48 5.17
CA LEU A 48 3.03 -2.53 5.86
C LEU A 48 2.44 -2.09 7.21
N VAL A 49 1.12 -1.89 7.28
CA VAL A 49 0.41 -1.63 8.55
C VAL A 49 0.53 -2.83 9.49
N LEU A 50 0.28 -4.05 9.01
CA LEU A 50 0.38 -5.27 9.82
C LEU A 50 1.79 -5.52 10.31
N ALA A 51 2.79 -5.42 9.42
CA ALA A 51 4.20 -5.55 9.75
C ALA A 51 4.61 -4.53 10.81
N SER A 52 4.09 -3.30 10.72
CA SER A 52 4.36 -2.28 11.73
C SER A 52 3.80 -2.64 13.11
N VAL A 53 2.57 -3.15 13.19
CA VAL A 53 1.98 -3.55 14.48
C VAL A 53 2.79 -4.70 15.08
N ILE A 54 3.06 -5.73 14.27
CA ILE A 54 3.85 -6.88 14.72
C ILE A 54 5.24 -6.44 15.18
N PHE A 55 5.89 -5.53 14.45
CA PHE A 55 7.21 -5.03 14.82
C PHE A 55 7.24 -4.35 16.19
N VAL A 56 6.27 -3.48 16.49
CA VAL A 56 6.19 -2.82 17.81
C VAL A 56 5.94 -3.85 18.91
N GLU A 57 5.01 -4.79 18.69
CA GLU A 57 4.68 -5.77 19.74
C GLU A 57 5.82 -6.75 19.99
N VAL A 58 6.54 -7.18 18.96
CA VAL A 58 7.70 -8.06 19.12
C VAL A 58 8.74 -7.43 20.04
N VAL A 59 8.97 -6.13 19.96
CA VAL A 59 9.92 -5.49 20.87
C VAL A 59 9.32 -5.23 22.25
N ALA A 60 8.02 -4.95 22.33
CA ALA A 60 7.33 -4.82 23.62
C ALA A 60 7.35 -6.12 24.46
N MET A 61 7.58 -7.29 23.84
CA MET A 61 7.71 -8.56 24.55
C MET A 61 8.91 -8.62 25.51
N ASP A 62 9.93 -7.76 25.33
CA ASP A 62 11.12 -7.72 26.21
C ASP A 62 10.78 -7.25 27.63
N GLY A 63 9.68 -6.50 27.80
CA GLY A 63 9.20 -6.06 29.11
C GLY A 63 10.10 -5.03 29.79
N ALA A 64 9.56 -4.31 30.77
CA ALA A 64 10.33 -3.32 31.53
C ALA A 64 11.27 -4.00 32.54
N PRO A 65 12.44 -3.41 32.84
CA PRO A 65 13.32 -3.88 33.90
C PRO A 65 12.59 -4.05 35.23
N SER A 66 12.81 -5.15 35.94
CA SER A 66 12.13 -5.46 37.19
C SER A 66 13.06 -5.33 38.39
N ALA A 67 12.54 -4.84 39.52
CA ALA A 67 13.30 -4.70 40.76
C ALA A 67 13.84 -6.03 41.33
N VAL A 68 13.26 -7.16 40.93
CA VAL A 68 13.75 -8.51 41.32
C VAL A 68 14.99 -8.94 40.54
N ASP A 69 15.33 -8.27 39.44
CA ASP A 69 16.50 -8.58 38.63
C ASP A 69 17.78 -7.92 39.18
N TYR A 70 17.63 -7.03 40.18
CA TYR A 70 18.72 -6.27 40.78
C TYR A 70 18.89 -6.63 42.27
N ASP A 71 20.15 -6.74 42.70
CA ASP A 71 20.48 -6.81 44.12
C ASP A 71 20.45 -5.40 44.72
N LEU A 72 19.28 -4.97 45.20
CA LEU A 72 19.06 -3.62 45.72
C LEU A 72 19.90 -3.29 46.97
N GLU A 73 20.52 -4.28 47.60
CA GLU A 73 21.45 -4.10 48.73
C GLU A 73 22.89 -3.84 48.26
N ALA A 74 23.20 -4.14 46.99
CA ALA A 74 24.49 -3.85 46.38
C ALA A 74 24.64 -2.37 46.02
N ASP A 75 25.85 -1.85 46.23
CA ASP A 75 26.16 -0.44 45.96
C ASP A 75 26.01 -0.13 44.46
N GLY A 76 25.22 0.90 44.12
CA GLY A 76 24.94 1.28 42.74
C GLY A 76 23.80 0.52 42.02
N ALA A 77 23.21 -0.53 42.61
CA ALA A 77 22.16 -1.31 41.96
C ALA A 77 20.88 -0.50 41.66
N MET A 78 20.50 0.43 42.55
CA MET A 78 19.39 1.35 42.29
C MET A 78 19.67 2.30 41.12
N GLN A 79 20.93 2.74 40.95
CA GLN A 79 21.30 3.62 39.86
C GLN A 79 21.29 2.89 38.53
N GLN A 80 21.78 1.64 38.53
CA GLN A 80 21.73 0.77 37.35
C GLN A 80 20.29 0.46 36.92
N MET A 81 19.40 0.16 37.88
CA MET A 81 17.98 -0.06 37.59
C MET A 81 17.32 1.19 36.98
N GLN A 82 17.66 2.40 37.45
CA GLN A 82 17.13 3.64 36.88
C GLN A 82 17.64 3.88 35.46
N GLU A 83 18.93 3.66 35.20
CA GLU A 83 19.54 3.81 33.87
C GLU A 83 18.96 2.82 32.86
N ASP A 84 18.75 1.56 33.26
CA ASP A 84 18.12 0.55 32.42
C ASP A 84 16.64 0.88 32.14
N THR A 85 15.93 1.44 33.13
CA THR A 85 14.53 1.87 32.96
C THR A 85 14.41 3.06 31.99
N GLU A 86 15.32 4.02 32.09
CA GLU A 86 15.39 5.15 31.16
C GLU A 86 15.69 4.67 29.74
N THR A 87 16.70 3.80 29.60
CA THR A 87 17.09 3.21 28.31
C THR A 87 15.94 2.41 27.68
N HIS A 88 15.25 1.59 28.47
CA HIS A 88 14.07 0.86 28.00
C HIS A 88 12.95 1.80 27.53
N THR A 89 12.71 2.88 28.28
CA THR A 89 11.70 3.88 27.91
C THR A 89 12.04 4.60 26.62
N ASP A 90 13.31 4.96 26.43
CA ASP A 90 13.77 5.67 25.23
C ASP A 90 13.75 4.75 24.00
N LEU A 91 14.15 3.48 24.17
CA LEU A 91 14.02 2.45 23.14
C LEU A 91 12.56 2.27 22.71
N ASN A 92 11.64 2.12 23.67
CA ASN A 92 10.21 1.99 23.39
C ASN A 92 9.65 3.21 22.66
N ARG A 93 10.12 4.42 23.01
CA ARG A 93 9.76 5.65 22.30
C ARG A 93 10.24 5.64 20.85
N VAL A 94 11.51 5.26 20.61
CA VAL A 94 12.06 5.16 19.25
C VAL A 94 11.28 4.15 18.43
N ILE A 95 11.02 2.96 18.97
CA ILE A 95 10.30 1.89 18.26
C ILE A 95 8.86 2.29 17.99
N GLY A 96 8.17 2.88 18.97
CA GLY A 96 6.83 3.42 18.80
C GLY A 96 6.78 4.48 17.70
N SER A 97 7.80 5.36 17.63
CA SER A 97 7.89 6.37 16.56
C SER A 97 8.11 5.75 15.18
N VAL A 98 8.99 4.74 15.06
CA VAL A 98 9.25 4.01 13.82
C VAL A 98 7.99 3.26 13.37
N GLY A 99 7.31 2.58 14.29
CA GLY A 99 6.02 1.95 14.03
C GLY A 99 4.95 2.96 13.58
N GLY A 100 4.89 4.12 14.21
CA GLY A 100 4.02 5.22 13.78
C GLY A 100 4.29 5.66 12.34
N ILE A 101 5.57 5.79 11.95
CA ILE A 101 5.98 6.15 10.58
C ILE A 101 5.58 5.05 9.60
N LEU A 102 5.84 3.77 9.91
CA LEU A 102 5.45 2.66 9.04
C LEU A 102 3.93 2.59 8.87
N GLN A 103 3.15 2.77 9.93
CA GLN A 103 1.69 2.86 9.83
C GLN A 103 1.25 4.03 8.95
N ALA A 104 1.87 5.21 9.08
CA ALA A 104 1.55 6.36 8.25
C ALA A 104 1.86 6.11 6.76
N LEU A 105 2.99 5.45 6.46
CA LEU A 105 3.32 5.03 5.10
C LEU A 105 2.33 3.99 4.56
N GLY A 106 1.97 2.98 5.35
CA GLY A 106 1.00 1.96 4.97
C GLY A 106 -0.39 2.54 4.68
N LEU A 107 -0.89 3.42 5.56
CA LEU A 107 -2.14 4.15 5.35
C LEU A 107 -2.06 5.12 4.17
N GLY A 108 -0.90 5.76 3.95
CA GLY A 108 -0.65 6.61 2.79
C GLY A 108 -0.73 5.82 1.47
N LEU A 109 -0.20 4.60 1.43
CA LEU A 109 -0.31 3.71 0.26
C LEU A 109 -1.74 3.23 0.02
N ILE A 110 -2.50 2.96 1.08
CA ILE A 110 -3.93 2.62 0.97
C ILE A 110 -4.71 3.83 0.42
N CYS A 111 -4.48 5.02 0.96
CA CYS A 111 -5.10 6.26 0.47
C CYS A 111 -4.73 6.51 -1.01
N TYR A 112 -3.45 6.35 -1.35
CA TYR A 112 -2.98 6.45 -2.73
C TYR A 112 -3.70 5.48 -3.65
N ALA A 113 -3.84 4.21 -3.25
CA ALA A 113 -4.57 3.21 -4.02
C ALA A 113 -6.04 3.63 -4.22
N LEU A 114 -6.73 4.06 -3.17
CA LEU A 114 -8.15 4.45 -3.21
C LEU A 114 -8.41 5.69 -4.09
N LEU A 115 -7.63 6.75 -3.90
CA LEU A 115 -7.75 7.96 -4.72
C LEU A 115 -7.45 7.64 -6.18
N ARG A 116 -6.44 6.81 -6.41
CA ARG A 116 -6.02 6.46 -7.74
C ARG A 116 -7.05 5.58 -8.46
N GLU A 117 -7.68 4.62 -7.78
CA GLU A 117 -8.80 3.84 -8.33
C GLU A 117 -10.01 4.73 -8.63
N SER A 118 -10.31 5.68 -7.74
CA SER A 118 -11.42 6.61 -7.97
C SER A 118 -11.26 7.45 -9.25
N HIS A 119 -10.03 7.65 -9.73
CA HIS A 119 -9.73 8.40 -10.94
C HIS A 119 -9.65 7.54 -12.21
N ASP A 120 -9.59 6.20 -12.11
CA ASP A 120 -9.65 5.35 -13.30
C ASP A 120 -11.09 5.40 -13.89
N GLU A 121 -11.20 5.64 -15.20
CA GLU A 121 -12.49 5.90 -15.88
C GLU A 121 -13.11 4.62 -16.47
N LYS A 122 -12.48 3.46 -16.23
CA LYS A 122 -12.91 2.18 -16.79
C LYS A 122 -14.11 1.62 -16.03
N GLU A 123 -15.30 1.76 -16.61
CA GLU A 123 -16.47 0.90 -16.37
C GLU A 123 -16.97 0.78 -14.91
N GLU A 124 -16.57 1.66 -13.99
CA GLU A 124 -17.06 1.64 -12.61
C GLU A 124 -18.21 2.64 -12.37
N HIS A 125 -19.23 2.19 -11.64
CA HIS A 125 -20.34 3.04 -11.21
C HIS A 125 -19.81 4.24 -10.41
N THR A 126 -20.25 5.45 -10.76
CA THR A 126 -19.89 6.73 -10.11
C THR A 126 -19.98 6.67 -8.58
N ALA A 127 -20.93 5.91 -8.04
CA ALA A 127 -21.06 5.71 -6.59
C ALA A 127 -19.81 5.10 -5.94
N MET A 128 -19.18 4.12 -6.59
CA MET A 128 -17.99 3.44 -6.07
C MET A 128 -16.78 4.37 -6.03
N ARG A 129 -16.63 5.20 -7.06
CA ARG A 129 -15.59 6.26 -7.14
C ARG A 129 -15.75 7.27 -6.00
N VAL A 130 -16.96 7.75 -5.75
CA VAL A 130 -17.26 8.71 -4.67
C VAL A 130 -16.98 8.08 -3.30
N THR A 131 -17.38 6.82 -3.08
CA THR A 131 -17.08 6.11 -1.84
C THR A 131 -15.57 5.95 -1.64
N ALA A 132 -14.81 5.60 -2.68
CA ALA A 132 -13.36 5.47 -2.61
C ALA A 132 -12.68 6.82 -2.23
N ILE A 133 -13.16 7.94 -2.76
CA ILE A 133 -12.67 9.28 -2.38
C ILE A 133 -12.98 9.57 -0.91
N ILE A 134 -14.23 9.35 -0.46
CA ILE A 134 -14.63 9.59 0.92
C ILE A 134 -13.76 8.76 1.87
N VAL A 135 -13.57 7.47 1.60
CA VAL A 135 -12.71 6.61 2.41
C VAL A 135 -11.26 7.09 2.38
N GLY A 136 -10.73 7.47 1.22
CA GLY A 136 -9.38 8.02 1.10
C GLY A 136 -9.16 9.28 1.94
N VAL A 137 -10.15 10.19 1.95
CA VAL A 137 -10.12 11.41 2.77
C VAL A 137 -10.23 11.08 4.26
N LEU A 138 -11.09 10.14 4.65
CA LEU A 138 -11.20 9.69 6.05
C LEU A 138 -9.87 9.09 6.55
N VAL A 139 -9.17 8.33 5.72
CA VAL A 139 -7.84 7.80 6.04
C VAL A 139 -6.83 8.93 6.24
N LEU A 140 -6.79 9.92 5.34
CA LEU A 140 -5.92 11.10 5.51
C LEU A 140 -6.22 11.86 6.80
N MET A 141 -7.51 12.05 7.11
CA MET A 141 -7.94 12.73 8.32
C MET A 141 -7.56 11.94 9.57
N SER A 142 -7.59 10.60 9.52
CA SER A 142 -7.10 9.74 10.59
C SER A 142 -5.59 9.90 10.83
N ILE A 143 -4.78 9.96 9.76
CA ILE A 143 -3.33 10.21 9.85
C ILE A 143 -3.07 11.60 10.44
N ALA A 144 -3.74 12.62 9.92
CA ALA A 144 -3.59 14.00 10.39
C ALA A 144 -4.01 14.14 11.86
N SER A 145 -5.13 13.53 12.25
CA SER A 145 -5.58 13.51 13.65
C SER A 145 -4.54 12.90 14.57
N ARG A 146 -3.97 11.74 14.22
CA ARG A 146 -2.90 11.09 15.01
C ARG A 146 -1.66 11.96 15.15
N SER A 147 -1.34 12.77 14.13
CA SER A 147 -0.18 13.66 14.13
C SER A 147 -0.39 14.88 15.03
N ILE A 148 -1.63 15.36 15.15
CA ILE A 148 -1.99 16.56 15.94
C ILE A 148 -2.13 16.24 17.43
N THR A 149 -2.53 15.02 17.80
CA THR A 149 -2.66 14.60 19.22
C THR A 149 -1.31 14.40 19.93
N ILE A 150 -0.18 14.64 19.25
CA ILE A 150 1.18 14.58 19.84
C ILE A 150 1.54 15.88 20.60
N PHE A 151 0.65 16.88 20.64
CA PHE A 151 0.80 18.12 21.42
C PHE A 151 -0.07 18.14 22.69
#